data_AF-S0ATE3-F1
#
_entry.id   AF-S0ATE3-F1
#
_cell.length_a   1.000
_cell.length_b   1.000
_cell.length_c   1.000
_cell.angle_alpha   90.00
_cell.angle_beta   90.00
_cell.angle_gamma   90.00
#
_symmetry.space_group_name_H-M   'P 1'
#
loop_
_entity.id
_entity.type
_entity.pdbx_description
1 polymer ?
#
loop_
_entity_poly.entity_id
_entity_poly.type
_entity_poly.pdbx_seq_one_letter_code
_entity_poly.pdbx_strand_id
1 'polypeptide(L)'
;MFDSYMDILIIAVVALIIFGGTKKIPEMARNLGKATGEFKRGQMEIENELRNGGNTASSVNKDQINYMKIAEDLNIETKDKTIDQIVGEINQKLGRVPAKESSEATIEAKQN
;
A
#
# COMPACT_ATOMS: atom_id res chain seq x y z
N MET A 1 -17.53 16.31 37.36
CA MET A 1 -17.24 17.77 37.18
C MET A 1 -17.38 18.23 35.73
N PHE A 2 -17.72 17.34 34.79
CA PHE A 2 -18.02 17.70 33.38
C PHE A 2 -19.28 16.98 32.87
N ASP A 3 -20.14 16.53 33.79
CA ASP A 3 -21.28 15.66 33.47
C ASP A 3 -22.51 16.47 33.00
N SER A 4 -22.48 17.79 33.18
CA SER A 4 -23.55 18.68 32.76
C SER A 4 -23.30 19.24 31.36
N TYR A 5 -24.36 19.33 30.55
CA TYR A 5 -24.34 20.02 29.26
C TYR A 5 -23.86 21.48 29.38
N MET A 6 -24.08 22.11 30.54
CA MET A 6 -23.62 23.47 30.81
C MET A 6 -22.09 23.57 30.93
N ASP A 7 -21.44 22.53 31.45
CA ASP A 7 -19.97 22.50 31.58
C ASP A 7 -19.32 22.46 30.20
N ILE A 8 -19.88 21.66 29.29
CA ILE A 8 -19.44 21.56 27.89
C ILE A 8 -19.60 22.90 27.15
N LEU A 9 -20.73 23.59 27.36
CA LEU A 9 -20.95 24.92 26.79
C LEU A 9 -19.94 25.94 27.30
N ILE A 10 -19.63 25.95 28.60
CA ILE A 10 -18.64 26.85 29.20
C ILE A 10 -17.25 26.60 28.58
N ILE A 11 -16.83 25.34 28.46
CA ILE A 11 -15.55 24.99 27.82
C ILE A 11 -15.51 25.47 26.36
N ALA A 12 -16.59 25.27 25.61
CA ALA A 12 -16.67 25.70 24.21
C ALA A 12 -16.52 27.22 24.07
N VAL A 13 -17.15 28.00 24.95
CA VAL A 13 -17.02 29.47 24.97
C VAL A 13 -15.59 29.90 25.30
N VAL A 14 -14.96 29.30 26.32
CA VAL A 14 -13.57 29.58 26.70
C VAL A 14 -12.61 29.24 25.54
N ALA A 15 -12.82 28.11 24.88
CA ALA A 15 -12.04 27.72 23.71
C ALA A 15 -12.18 28.74 22.58
N LEU A 16 -13.40 29.19 22.25
CA LEU A 16 -13.63 30.21 21.21
C LEU A 16 -12.93 31.54 21.49
N ILE A 17 -12.82 31.93 22.75
CA ILE A 17 -12.08 33.14 23.18
C ILE A 17 -10.57 32.93 22.97
N ILE A 18 -10.02 31.79 23.40
CA ILE A 18 -8.59 31.45 23.24
C ILE A 18 -8.21 31.36 21.77
N PHE A 19 -9.05 30.75 20.94
CA PHE A 19 -8.83 30.61 19.49
C PHE A 19 -9.04 31.91 18.69
N GLY A 20 -9.30 33.04 19.36
CA GLY A 20 -9.09 34.37 18.77
C GLY A 20 -10.12 34.78 17.73
N GLY A 21 -11.38 34.35 17.89
CA GLY A 21 -12.52 34.98 17.23
C GLY A 21 -13.34 34.09 16.31
N THR A 22 -14.64 34.37 16.28
CA THR A 22 -15.70 33.66 15.56
C THR A 22 -15.50 33.57 14.05
N LYS A 23 -14.50 34.24 13.47
CA LYS A 23 -14.21 34.24 12.02
C LYS A 23 -13.21 33.16 11.59
N LYS A 24 -12.23 32.82 12.44
CA LYS A 24 -11.18 31.84 12.07
C LYS A 24 -11.70 30.40 12.05
N ILE A 25 -12.52 30.01 13.03
CA ILE A 25 -13.09 28.66 13.09
C ILE A 25 -13.95 28.34 11.86
N PRO A 26 -14.90 29.20 11.42
CA PRO A 26 -15.66 28.95 10.19
C PRO A 26 -14.81 28.96 8.92
N GLU A 27 -13.81 29.85 8.83
CA GLU A 27 -12.90 29.92 7.68
C GLU A 27 -12.04 28.65 7.57
N MET A 28 -11.47 28.19 8.68
CA MET A 28 -10.71 26.94 8.75
C MET A 28 -11.60 25.73 8.43
N ALA A 29 -12.81 25.65 8.99
CA ALA A 29 -13.76 24.59 8.66
C ALA A 29 -14.14 24.58 7.18
N ARG A 30 -14.31 25.76 6.57
CA ARG A 30 -14.63 25.87 5.14
C ARG A 30 -13.46 25.46 4.25
N ASN A 31 -12.23 25.85 4.60
CA ASN A 31 -11.03 25.47 3.87
C ASN A 31 -10.70 23.99 4.03
N LEU A 32 -10.84 23.46 5.25
CA LEU A 32 -10.67 22.03 5.54
C LEU A 32 -11.75 21.20 4.84
N GLY A 33 -13.00 21.65 4.84
CA GLY A 33 -14.09 21.00 4.11
C GLY A 33 -13.85 20.95 2.60
N LYS A 34 -13.33 22.04 2.02
CA LYS A 34 -12.89 22.06 0.61
C LYS A 34 -11.75 21.08 0.37
N ALA A 35 -10.69 21.13 1.18
CA ALA A 35 -9.54 20.24 1.04
C ALA A 35 -9.94 18.76 1.15
N THR A 36 -10.73 18.39 2.16
CA THR A 36 -11.26 17.03 2.33
C THR A 36 -12.19 16.64 1.17
N GLY A 37 -12.99 17.58 0.65
CA GLY A 37 -13.87 17.36 -0.50
C GLY A 37 -13.10 17.05 -1.79
N GLU A 38 -12.11 17.88 -2.12
CA GLU A 38 -11.25 17.65 -3.29
C GLU A 38 -10.38 16.39 -3.11
N PHE A 39 -9.88 16.13 -1.90
CA PHE A 39 -9.13 14.91 -1.60
C PHE A 39 -10.00 13.65 -1.79
N LYS A 40 -11.25 13.66 -1.33
CA LYS A 40 -12.18 12.55 -1.54
C LYS A 40 -12.53 12.36 -3.02
N ARG A 41 -12.68 13.46 -3.78
CA ARG A 41 -12.89 13.40 -5.23
C ARG A 41 -11.68 12.80 -5.95
N GLY A 42 -10.47 13.27 -5.65
CA GLY A 42 -9.24 12.70 -6.20
C GLY A 42 -9.06 11.23 -5.85
N GLN A 43 -9.38 10.82 -4.62
CA GLN A 43 -9.38 9.40 -4.26
C GLN A 43 -10.38 8.57 -5.06
N MET A 44 -11.60 9.07 -5.29
CA MET A 44 -12.60 8.37 -6.11
C MET A 44 -12.18 8.29 -7.58
N GLU A 45 -11.55 9.33 -8.11
CA GLU A 45 -11.00 9.34 -9.47
C GLU A 45 -9.86 8.32 -9.60
N ILE A 46 -8.92 8.30 -8.65
CA ILE A 46 -7.86 7.29 -8.56
C ILE A 46 -8.46 5.89 -8.43
N GLU A 47 -9.45 5.67 -7.55
CA GLU A 47 -10.09 4.35 -7.43
C GLU A 47 -10.77 3.94 -8.74
N ASN A 48 -11.46 4.86 -9.40
CA ASN A 48 -12.11 4.62 -10.68
C ASN A 48 -11.10 4.36 -11.81
N GLU A 49 -9.95 5.04 -11.79
CA GLU A 49 -8.81 4.76 -12.68
C GLU A 49 -8.19 3.40 -12.37
N LEU A 50 -8.00 3.01 -11.10
CA LEU A 50 -7.49 1.68 -10.76
C LEU A 50 -8.49 0.57 -11.14
N ARG A 51 -9.79 0.81 -10.95
CA ARG A 51 -10.86 -0.13 -11.29
C ARG A 51 -11.10 -0.25 -12.80
N ASN A 52 -10.99 0.85 -13.55
CA ASN A 52 -11.31 0.89 -14.97
C ASN A 52 -10.06 0.91 -15.88
N GLY A 53 -8.87 1.15 -15.33
CA GLY A 53 -7.69 1.55 -16.08
C GLY A 53 -6.36 1.31 -15.36
N GLY A 54 -6.11 0.08 -14.90
CA GLY A 54 -4.77 -0.39 -14.53
C GLY A 54 -3.75 -0.42 -15.69
N ASN A 55 -3.74 0.59 -16.56
CA ASN A 55 -2.93 0.65 -17.79
C ASN A 55 -2.15 1.96 -18.01
N THR A 56 -2.13 2.94 -17.09
CA THR A 56 -1.45 4.23 -17.39
C THR A 56 -0.54 4.82 -16.31
N ALA A 57 -0.20 4.10 -15.24
CA ALA A 57 0.94 4.46 -14.41
C ALA A 57 1.57 3.20 -13.80
N SER A 58 2.70 2.76 -14.36
CA SER A 58 3.46 1.55 -13.96
C SER A 58 2.88 0.21 -14.44
N SER A 59 3.06 -0.08 -15.73
CA SER A 59 3.03 -1.46 -16.22
C SER A 59 4.31 -2.19 -15.77
N VAL A 60 4.37 -2.60 -14.51
CA VAL A 60 4.89 -3.94 -14.21
C VAL A 60 3.65 -4.81 -14.15
N ASN A 61 3.20 -5.21 -15.33
CA ASN A 61 2.13 -6.17 -15.50
C ASN A 61 2.62 -7.49 -14.87
N LYS A 62 2.22 -7.75 -13.62
CA LYS A 62 2.61 -8.97 -12.88
C LYS A 62 2.19 -10.23 -13.65
N ASP A 63 1.22 -10.10 -14.54
CA ASP A 63 0.67 -11.14 -15.39
C ASP A 63 1.44 -11.29 -16.74
N GLN A 64 2.40 -10.40 -17.04
CA GLN A 64 3.31 -10.50 -18.20
C GLN A 64 4.79 -10.41 -17.81
N ILE A 65 5.16 -10.96 -16.66
CA ILE A 65 6.58 -11.11 -16.33
C ILE A 65 7.17 -12.17 -17.26
N ASN A 66 7.83 -11.72 -18.34
CA ASN A 66 8.55 -12.59 -19.26
C ASN A 66 9.90 -12.97 -18.61
N TYR A 67 9.89 -14.07 -17.87
CA TYR A 67 11.06 -14.62 -17.20
C TYR A 67 12.25 -14.87 -18.15
N MET A 68 11.98 -15.06 -19.45
CA MET A 68 13.02 -15.26 -20.47
C MET A 68 13.86 -14.00 -20.70
N LYS A 69 13.22 -12.81 -20.73
CA LYS A 69 13.94 -11.53 -20.86
C LYS A 69 14.74 -11.18 -19.61
N ILE A 70 14.19 -11.46 -18.44
CA ILE A 70 14.88 -11.24 -17.16
C ILE A 70 16.11 -12.16 -17.05
N ALA A 71 15.99 -13.40 -17.53
CA ALA A 71 17.10 -14.32 -17.59
C ALA A 71 18.19 -13.86 -18.58
N GLU A 72 17.81 -13.33 -19.74
CA GLU A 72 18.71 -12.75 -20.73
C GLU A 72 19.50 -11.56 -20.15
N ASP A 73 18.82 -10.61 -19.51
CA ASP A 73 19.45 -9.44 -18.86
C ASP A 73 20.39 -9.85 -17.71
N LEU A 74 20.14 -10.98 -17.06
CA LEU A 74 20.96 -11.55 -15.98
C LEU A 74 22.03 -12.53 -16.49
N ASN A 75 22.20 -12.63 -17.81
CA ASN A 75 23.11 -13.57 -18.47
C ASN A 75 22.96 -15.00 -17.93
N ILE A 76 21.70 -15.44 -17.80
CA ILE A 76 21.32 -16.80 -17.40
C ILE A 76 21.07 -17.59 -18.67
N GLU A 77 21.70 -18.75 -18.79
CA GLU A 77 21.49 -19.65 -19.92
C GLU A 77 20.10 -20.27 -19.84
N THR A 78 19.23 -19.92 -20.79
CA THR A 78 17.81 -20.33 -20.84
C THR A 78 17.53 -21.51 -21.76
N LYS A 79 18.50 -21.90 -22.59
CA LYS A 79 18.37 -23.06 -23.49
C LYS A 79 18.37 -24.32 -22.62
N ASP A 80 17.36 -25.16 -22.83
CA ASP A 80 17.15 -26.45 -22.16
C ASP A 80 16.72 -26.41 -20.67
N LYS A 81 16.36 -25.24 -20.12
CA LYS A 81 15.84 -25.11 -18.73
C LYS A 81 14.33 -24.86 -18.68
N THR A 82 13.67 -25.37 -17.64
CA THR A 82 12.25 -25.10 -17.40
C THR A 82 12.05 -23.71 -16.77
N ILE A 83 10.83 -23.18 -16.85
CA ILE A 83 10.49 -21.87 -16.27
C ILE A 83 10.78 -21.86 -14.76
N ASP A 84 10.51 -22.95 -14.04
CA ASP A 84 10.78 -23.05 -12.60
C ASP A 84 12.28 -23.01 -12.27
N GLN A 85 13.14 -23.62 -13.09
CA GLN A 85 14.59 -23.58 -12.92
C GLN A 85 15.15 -22.19 -13.21
N ILE A 86 14.65 -21.54 -14.27
CA ILE A 86 15.03 -20.17 -14.62
C ILE A 86 14.62 -19.21 -13.50
N VAL A 87 13.41 -19.33 -12.96
CA VAL A 87 12.93 -18.54 -11.83
C VAL A 87 13.77 -18.78 -10.57
N GLY A 88 14.16 -20.03 -10.31
CA GLY A 88 15.07 -20.37 -9.22
C GLY A 88 16.44 -19.68 -9.33
N GLU A 89 17.06 -19.73 -10.50
CA GLU A 89 18.35 -19.11 -10.77
C GLU A 89 18.30 -17.57 -10.74
N ILE A 90 17.22 -16.97 -11.26
CA ILE A 90 16.96 -15.52 -11.16
C ILE A 90 16.93 -15.10 -9.68
N ASN A 91 16.17 -15.82 -8.85
CA ASN A 91 16.05 -15.50 -7.42
C ASN A 91 17.37 -15.70 -6.66
N GLN A 92 18.15 -16.73 -7.01
CA GLN A 92 19.48 -16.99 -6.45
C GLN A 92 20.46 -15.86 -6.77
N LYS A 93 20.49 -15.37 -8.03
CA LYS A 93 21.33 -14.22 -8.44
C LYS A 93 20.88 -12.90 -7.80
N LEU A 94 19.60 -12.75 -7.51
CA LEU A 94 19.03 -11.56 -6.86
C LEU A 94 19.11 -11.59 -5.31
N GLY A 95 19.71 -12.64 -4.72
CA GLY A 95 19.90 -12.76 -3.27
C GLY A 95 18.61 -12.96 -2.49
N ARG A 96 17.50 -13.35 -3.14
CA ARG A 96 16.26 -13.73 -2.48
C ARG A 96 16.18 -15.25 -2.43
N VAL A 97 16.54 -15.81 -1.28
CA VAL A 97 16.47 -17.26 -1.03
C VAL A 97 15.02 -17.72 -1.28
N PRO A 98 14.79 -18.70 -2.17
CA PRO A 98 13.47 -19.28 -2.37
C PRO A 98 13.04 -19.96 -1.06
N ALA A 99 11.96 -19.46 -0.46
CA ALA A 99 11.38 -20.03 0.75
C ALA A 99 10.69 -21.37 0.45
N LYS A 100 11.45 -22.44 0.20
CA LYS A 100 10.96 -23.82 0.17
C LYS A 100 12.06 -24.84 0.54
N GLU A 101 12.59 -24.72 1.76
CA GLU A 101 13.34 -25.82 2.40
C GLU A 101 13.05 -25.88 3.92
N SER A 102 11.78 -25.87 4.33
CA SER A 102 11.44 -26.00 5.76
C SER A 102 10.18 -26.80 6.08
N SER A 103 9.66 -27.62 5.16
CA SER A 103 8.50 -28.48 5.47
C SER A 103 8.64 -29.97 5.17
N GLU A 104 9.75 -30.45 4.60
CA GLU A 104 9.92 -31.89 4.30
C GLU A 104 10.95 -32.60 5.19
N ALA A 105 11.78 -31.89 5.96
CA ALA A 105 12.82 -32.51 6.80
C ALA A 105 12.35 -33.03 8.18
N THR A 106 11.07 -32.91 8.54
CA THR A 106 10.61 -33.21 9.91
C THR A 106 9.90 -34.56 10.06
N ILE A 107 9.49 -35.25 8.98
CA ILE A 107 8.69 -36.49 9.14
C ILE A 107 9.56 -37.77 9.23
N GLU A 108 10.81 -37.78 8.78
CA GLU A 108 11.67 -38.99 8.90
C GLU A 108 12.25 -39.24 10.30
N ALA A 109 12.27 -38.24 11.20
CA ALA A 109 12.90 -38.38 12.51
C ALA A 109 12.05 -39.07 13.60
N LYS A 110 10.89 -39.67 13.25
CA LYS A 110 9.96 -40.27 14.25
C LYS A 110 9.68 -41.77 14.09
N GLN A 111 10.45 -42.49 13.27
CA GLN A 111 10.29 -43.94 13.08
C GLN A 111 11.55 -44.78 13.38
N ASN A 112 12.50 -44.27 14.15
CA ASN A 112 13.56 -45.10 14.73
C ASN A 112 13.69 -44.89 16.24
#